data_AF-B1TBR9-F1
#
_entry.id   AF-B1TBR9-F1
#
_cell.length_a   1.000
_cell.length_b   1.000
_cell.length_c   1.000
_cell.angle_alpha   90.00
_cell.angle_beta   90.00
_cell.angle_gamma   90.00
#
_symmetry.space_group_name_H-M   'P 1'
#
loop_
_entity.id
_entity.type
_entity.pdbx_description
1 polymer ?
#
loop_
_entity_poly.entity_id
_entity_poly.type
_entity_poly.pdbx_seq_one_letter_code
_entity_poly.pdbx_strand_id
1 'polypeptide(L)' 'MGHAIQQQEEVLAPERYAASGTITRDRKFREASGVLGVFDTEEEAEDVGLSWARAWVDSHG' A
#
# COMPACT_ATOMS: atom_id res chain seq x y z
N MET A 1 9.43 -39.15 19.74
CA MET A 1 8.72 -37.88 19.98
C MET A 1 9.71 -36.77 19.70
N GLY A 2 9.58 -36.09 18.56
CA GLY A 2 10.43 -34.97 18.17
C GLY A 2 9.62 -33.69 18.27
N HIS A 3 10.16 -32.68 18.93
CA HIS A 3 9.62 -31.33 19.01
C HIS A 3 10.63 -30.35 18.40
N ALA A 4 10.09 -29.19 18.07
CA ALA A 4 10.71 -27.98 17.52
C ALA A 4 10.88 -27.99 15.99
N ILE A 5 10.19 -27.05 15.33
CA ILE A 5 10.84 -25.84 14.84
C ILE A 5 9.86 -24.67 15.04
N GLN A 6 10.18 -23.75 15.95
CA GLN A 6 9.60 -22.42 15.91
C GLN A 6 10.46 -21.64 14.91
N GLN A 7 9.99 -21.50 13.67
CA GLN A 7 10.65 -20.62 12.69
C GLN A 7 10.26 -19.18 13.02
N GLN A 8 10.83 -18.66 14.10
CA GLN A 8 11.05 -17.23 14.26
C GLN A 8 12.19 -16.85 13.32
N GLU A 9 11.89 -16.76 12.04
CA GLU A 9 12.56 -15.75 11.23
C GLU A 9 11.47 -14.75 10.85
N GLU A 10 10.93 -14.13 11.90
CA GLU A 10 10.44 -12.76 11.85
C GLU A 10 11.66 -11.91 11.48
N VAL A 11 12.03 -11.98 10.19
CA VAL A 11 13.05 -11.14 9.59
C VAL A 11 12.56 -9.73 9.87
N LEU A 12 13.25 -9.07 10.80
CA LEU A 12 13.15 -7.64 11.10
C LEU A 12 13.56 -6.81 9.88
N ALA A 13 13.02 -7.11 8.70
CA ALA A 13 12.93 -6.13 7.65
C ALA A 13 12.08 -5.01 8.25
N PRO A 14 12.52 -3.74 8.18
CA PRO A 14 11.65 -2.63 8.55
C PRO A 14 10.31 -2.85 7.83
N GLU A 15 9.20 -2.81 8.58
CA GLU A 15 7.87 -2.88 7.99
C GLU A 15 7.80 -1.80 6.93
N ARG A 16 7.79 -2.23 5.68
CA ARG A 16 7.89 -1.35 4.52
C ARG A 16 6.52 -1.32 3.87
N TYR A 17 5.90 -0.16 3.87
CA TYR A 17 4.53 0.06 3.46
C TYR A 17 4.50 0.41 1.97
N ALA A 18 3.78 -0.38 1.20
CA ALA A 18 3.57 -0.09 -0.21
C ALA A 18 2.48 0.96 -0.36
N ALA A 19 2.80 2.13 -0.92
CA ALA A 19 1.80 3.12 -1.27
C ALA A 19 1.01 2.64 -2.50
N SER A 20 -0.31 2.75 -2.42
CA SER A 20 -1.18 2.57 -3.57
C SER A 20 -2.45 3.40 -3.40
N GLY A 21 -3.08 3.75 -4.51
CA GLY A 21 -4.37 4.41 -4.53
C GLY A 21 -5.35 3.61 -5.38
N THR A 22 -6.61 3.63 -4.97
CA THR A 22 -7.71 3.03 -5.74
C THR A 22 -8.85 4.03 -5.84
N ILE A 23 -9.30 4.29 -7.07
CA ILE A 23 -10.48 5.11 -7.34
C ILE A 23 -11.68 4.19 -7.53
N THR A 24 -12.74 4.45 -6.75
CA THR A 24 -14.04 3.83 -6.94
C THR A 24 -15.09 4.92 -7.20
N ARG A 25 -16.02 4.65 -8.11
CA ARG A 25 -17.16 5.54 -8.40
C ARG A 25 -18.41 4.70 -8.50
N ASP A 26 -19.47 5.11 -7.80
CA ASP A 26 -20.75 4.37 -7.76
C ASP A 26 -20.61 2.91 -7.27
N ARG A 27 -19.73 2.67 -6.29
CA ARG A 27 -19.34 1.33 -5.81
C ARG A 27 -18.69 0.44 -6.87
N LYS A 28 -18.32 0.98 -8.03
CA LYS A 28 -17.56 0.28 -9.07
C LYS A 28 -16.11 0.73 -9.05
N PHE A 29 -15.21 -0.24 -9.13
CA PHE A 29 -13.79 0.00 -9.34
C PHE A 29 -13.58 0.75 -10.66
N ARG A 30 -12.80 1.83 -10.63
CA ARG A 30 -12.42 2.60 -11.82
C ARG A 30 -10.99 2.32 -12.20
N GLU A 31 -10.08 2.55 -11.26
CA GLU A 31 -8.64 2.48 -11.52
C GLU A 31 -7.87 2.23 -10.23
N ALA A 32 -6.75 1.53 -10.36
CA ALA A 32 -5.76 1.40 -9.30
C ALA A 32 -4.42 1.89 -9.85
N SER A 33 -3.69 2.61 -9.02
CA SER A 33 -2.34 3.08 -9.33
C SER A 33 -1.31 1.95 -9.45
N GLY A 34 -1.62 0.78 -8.87
CA GLY A 34 -0.58 -0.18 -8.51
C GLY A 34 0.30 0.34 -7.37
N VAL A 35 1.49 -0.23 -7.20
CA VAL A 35 2.45 0.22 -6.18
C VAL A 35 3.14 1.49 -6.66
N LEU A 36 2.87 2.60 -5.97
CA LEU A 36 3.46 3.92 -6.22
C LEU A 36 4.88 4.03 -5.65
N GLY A 37 5.17 3.25 -4.62
CA GLY A 37 6.45 3.23 -3.93
C GLY A 37 6.37 2.38 -2.67
N VAL A 38 7.52 2.20 -2.02
CA VAL A 38 7.62 1.51 -0.74
C VAL A 38 8.27 2.47 0.26
N PHE A 39 7.61 2.67 1.39
CA PHE A 39 7.94 3.66 2.40
C PHE A 39 8.23 2.97 3.73
N ASP A 40 8.99 3.64 4.60
CA ASP A 40 9.32 3.09 5.92
C ASP A 40 8.19 3.31 6.93
N THR A 41 7.21 4.18 6.60
CA THR A 41 6.05 4.47 7.44
C THR A 41 4.73 4.33 6.67
N GLU A 42 3.68 3.94 7.37
CA GLU A 42 2.32 3.88 6.82
C GLU A 42 1.83 5.27 6.40
N GLU A 43 2.09 6.30 7.21
CA GLU A 43 1.66 7.67 6.96
C GLU A 43 2.20 8.23 5.63
N GLU A 44 3.48 7.98 5.32
CA GLU A 44 4.06 8.35 4.01
C GLU A 44 3.40 7.58 2.85
N ALA A 45 3.13 6.29 3.06
CA ALA A 45 2.48 5.48 2.03
C ALA A 45 1.04 5.92 1.77
N GLU A 46 0.31 6.30 2.81
CA GLU A 46 -1.03 6.86 2.74
C GLU A 46 -1.05 8.23 2.06
N ASP A 47 -0.14 9.14 2.43
CA ASP A 47 -0.07 10.49 1.84
C ASP A 47 0.20 10.40 0.32
N VAL A 48 1.10 9.50 -0.09
CA VAL A 48 1.38 9.25 -1.51
C VAL A 48 0.17 8.65 -2.24
N GLY A 49 -0.53 7.69 -1.63
CA GLY A 49 -1.76 7.13 -2.18
C GLY A 49 -2.87 8.17 -2.34
N LEU A 50 -3.02 9.06 -1.35
CA LEU A 50 -3.99 10.15 -1.36
C LEU A 50 -3.63 11.23 -2.38
N SER A 51 -2.35 11.59 -2.49
CA SER A 51 -1.82 12.54 -3.46
C SER A 51 -2.07 12.05 -4.90
N TRP A 52 -1.80 10.76 -5.16
CA TRP A 52 -2.13 10.15 -6.45
C TRP A 52 -3.64 10.20 -6.74
N ALA A 53 -4.48 9.88 -5.75
CA ALA A 53 -5.93 9.89 -5.93
C ALA A 53 -6.44 11.31 -6.27
N ARG A 54 -5.89 12.34 -5.63
CA ARG A 54 -6.18 13.75 -5.94
C ARG A 54 -5.76 14.12 -7.36
N ALA A 55 -4.54 13.77 -7.76
CA ALA A 55 -4.04 14.03 -9.11
C ALA A 55 -4.87 13.31 -10.19
N TRP A 56 -5.35 12.10 -9.88
CA TRP A 56 -6.27 11.38 -10.77
C TRP A 56 -7.58 12.14 -10.95
N VAL A 57 -8.18 12.64 -9.86
CA VAL A 57 -9.41 13.44 -9.92
C VAL A 57 -9.19 14.71 -10.71
N ASP A 58 -8.09 15.44 -10.48
CA ASP A 58 -7.77 16.67 -11.21
C ASP A 58 -7.57 16.41 -12.71
N SER A 59 -7.05 15.24 -13.08
CA SER A 59 -6.84 14.85 -14.48
C SER A 59 -8.11 14.35 -15.17
N HIS A 60 -9.13 13.90 -14.42
CA HIS A 60 -10.36 13.29 -14.92
C HIS A 60 -11.63 14.11 -14.62
N GLY A 61 -11.46 15.30 -14.03
CA GLY A 61 -12.52 16.26 -13.66
C GLY A 61 -13.04 17.08 -14.83
#